data_AF-A0A2S6FS10-F1
#
_entry.id   AF-A0A2S6FS10-F1
#
_cell.length_a   1.000
_cell.length_b   1.000
_cell.length_c   1.000
_cell.angle_alpha   90.00
_cell.angle_beta   90.00
_cell.angle_gamma   90.00
#
_symmetry.space_group_name_H-M   'P 1'
#
loop_
_entity.id
_entity.type
_entity.pdbx_description
1 polymer ?
#
loop_
_entity_poly.entity_id
_entity_poly.type
_entity_poly.pdbx_seq_one_letter_code
_entity_poly.pdbx_strand_id
1 'polypeptide(L)'
;MGFISSAMRLAGLSLGLVCAANAMAADEAQLIESINLYRSQLQRCAGQVSSELPPLSADPRLVLTAPNIGDLQQAMAAAGYPMKNVQAISLSGPRDAAAAMKAIQESFCQIVLDPQFVDVGVFRQDRQWRIVVARPLLSARLGDAQTEGQKLLTELNAARTRPRQCGGQSFAAAPPLAWNATLASAAEGNSRSMANNNYFDHKDRDGRTPGDRAELAGYDFQQIGENIAAGQDTAHKVVEGWLTSPGHCANLMNPQFRELGAAYATDPKSDAGIYWTAMFGAQ
;
A
#
# COMPACT_ATOMS: atom_id res chain seq x y z
N MET A 1 -70.22 -24.44 -26.77
CA MET A 1 -68.88 -25.04 -26.57
C MET A 1 -67.89 -24.04 -27.19
N GLY A 2 -67.30 -23.09 -26.46
CA GLY A 2 -66.19 -23.27 -25.50
C GLY A 2 -64.95 -23.70 -26.31
N PHE A 3 -63.89 -22.90 -26.52
CA PHE A 3 -62.92 -22.44 -25.52
C PHE A 3 -62.12 -21.20 -26.00
N ILE A 4 -61.83 -20.30 -25.06
CA ILE A 4 -60.79 -19.26 -25.13
C ILE A 4 -59.65 -19.72 -24.18
N SER A 5 -58.39 -19.70 -24.62
CA SER A 5 -57.19 -19.62 -23.76
C SER A 5 -55.98 -19.29 -24.67
N SER A 6 -55.38 -18.10 -24.66
CA SER A 6 -54.52 -17.49 -23.64
C SER A 6 -53.32 -18.35 -23.25
N ALA A 7 -52.14 -18.01 -23.78
CA ALA A 7 -50.84 -18.27 -23.17
C ALA A 7 -49.81 -17.26 -23.72
N MET A 8 -49.61 -16.18 -22.99
CA MET A 8 -48.51 -15.23 -23.12
C MET A 8 -47.71 -15.26 -21.80
N ARG A 9 -46.39 -15.08 -21.88
CA ARG A 9 -45.36 -15.03 -20.80
C ARG A 9 -44.77 -16.41 -20.45
N LEU A 10 -43.49 -16.61 -20.19
CA LEU A 10 -42.44 -15.71 -19.69
C LEU A 10 -41.11 -15.91 -20.45
N ALA A 11 -40.48 -14.80 -20.87
CA ALA A 11 -39.04 -14.72 -21.03
C ALA A 11 -38.57 -13.52 -20.23
N GLY A 12 -37.91 -13.77 -19.10
CA GLY A 12 -37.36 -12.71 -18.29
C GLY A 12 -36.73 -13.29 -17.03
N LEU A 13 -35.40 -13.29 -16.97
CA LEU A 13 -34.56 -12.97 -15.81
C LEU A 13 -33.13 -13.48 -16.04
N SER A 14 -32.24 -12.61 -16.49
CA SER A 14 -30.79 -12.80 -16.36
C SER A 14 -30.03 -11.48 -16.56
N LEU A 15 -30.42 -10.42 -15.83
CA LEU A 15 -29.68 -9.13 -15.81
C LEU A 15 -29.22 -8.68 -14.41
N GLY A 16 -29.51 -9.44 -13.35
CA GLY A 16 -29.25 -9.04 -11.97
C GLY A 16 -27.89 -9.45 -11.39
N LEU A 17 -27.23 -10.50 -11.92
CA LEU A 17 -26.03 -11.05 -11.30
C LEU A 17 -24.76 -10.19 -11.47
N VAL A 18 -24.66 -9.42 -12.56
CA VAL A 18 -23.42 -8.68 -12.90
C VAL A 18 -23.24 -7.43 -12.03
N CYS A 19 -24.32 -6.75 -11.64
CA CYS A 19 -24.22 -5.51 -10.85
C CYS A 19 -23.80 -5.75 -9.39
N ALA A 20 -24.21 -6.86 -8.77
CA ALA A 20 -23.91 -7.13 -7.36
C ALA A 20 -22.43 -7.46 -7.12
N ALA A 21 -21.81 -8.24 -8.01
CA ALA A 21 -20.39 -8.58 -7.89
C ALA A 21 -19.48 -7.34 -7.99
N ASN A 22 -19.82 -6.39 -8.89
CA ASN A 22 -19.07 -5.15 -9.04
C ASN A 22 -19.17 -4.24 -7.79
N ALA A 23 -20.33 -4.19 -7.13
CA ALA A 23 -20.50 -3.42 -5.90
C ALA A 23 -19.70 -4.01 -4.73
N MET A 24 -19.62 -5.35 -4.63
CA MET A 24 -18.87 -6.01 -3.56
C MET A 24 -17.35 -5.86 -3.73
N ALA A 25 -16.83 -6.00 -4.95
CA ALA A 25 -15.41 -5.75 -5.23
C ALA A 25 -15.01 -4.28 -4.99
N ALA A 26 -15.94 -3.34 -5.21
CA ALA A 26 -15.74 -1.93 -4.88
C ALA A 26 -15.64 -1.70 -3.36
N ASP A 27 -16.46 -2.38 -2.56
CA ASP A 27 -16.42 -2.30 -1.10
C ASP A 27 -15.12 -2.88 -0.50
N GLU A 28 -14.59 -3.97 -1.06
CA GLU A 28 -13.32 -4.56 -0.64
C GLU A 28 -12.14 -3.60 -0.89
N ALA A 29 -12.08 -3.01 -2.09
CA ALA A 29 -11.08 -2.02 -2.45
C ALA A 29 -11.20 -0.75 -1.58
N GLN A 30 -12.42 -0.28 -1.33
CA GLN A 30 -12.67 0.88 -0.48
C GLN A 30 -12.25 0.64 0.99
N LEU A 31 -12.39 -0.59 1.50
CA LEU A 31 -11.90 -0.94 2.82
C LEU A 31 -10.37 -0.90 2.88
N ILE A 32 -9.67 -1.41 1.85
CA ILE A 32 -8.21 -1.33 1.77
C ILE A 32 -7.75 0.14 1.74
N GLU A 33 -8.38 0.99 0.93
CA GLU A 33 -8.09 2.43 0.90
C GLU A 33 -8.29 3.08 2.27
N SER A 34 -9.38 2.73 2.96
CA SER A 34 -9.69 3.23 4.30
C SER A 34 -8.65 2.80 5.35
N ILE A 35 -8.18 1.55 5.28
CA ILE A 35 -7.10 1.03 6.14
C ILE A 35 -5.79 1.78 5.85
N ASN A 36 -5.47 1.99 4.58
CA ASN A 36 -4.24 2.69 4.18
C ASN A 36 -4.26 4.17 4.59
N LEU A 37 -5.41 4.85 4.49
CA LEU A 37 -5.60 6.20 5.01
C LEU A 37 -5.45 6.25 6.53
N TYR A 38 -5.96 5.24 7.24
CA TYR A 38 -5.83 5.14 8.70
C TYR A 38 -4.35 4.95 9.11
N ARG A 39 -3.60 4.11 8.38
CA ARG A 39 -2.18 3.84 8.58
C ARG A 39 -1.26 5.02 8.24
N SER A 40 -1.67 5.91 7.34
CA SER A 40 -0.85 7.07 6.93
C SER A 40 -0.94 8.26 7.90
N GLN A 41 -1.45 8.06 9.10
CA GLN A 41 -1.70 9.12 10.08
C GLN A 41 -1.33 8.62 11.48
N LEU A 42 -0.97 9.54 12.37
CA LEU A 42 -0.76 9.20 13.78
C LEU A 42 -2.09 8.78 14.41
N GLN A 43 -2.22 7.48 14.72
CA GLN A 43 -3.41 6.95 15.38
C GLN A 43 -3.15 6.65 16.84
N ARG A 44 -4.18 6.85 17.68
CA ARG A 44 -4.21 6.30 19.04
C ARG A 44 -4.92 4.96 18.99
N CYS A 45 -4.23 3.91 19.43
CA CYS A 45 -4.75 2.55 19.48
C CYS A 45 -4.32 1.89 20.79
N ALA A 46 -5.28 1.35 21.55
CA ALA A 46 -5.02 0.67 22.83
C ALA A 46 -4.12 1.48 23.81
N GLY A 47 -4.27 2.81 23.84
CA GLY A 47 -3.48 3.71 24.69
C GLY A 47 -2.09 4.06 24.16
N GLN A 48 -1.67 3.51 23.03
CA GLN A 48 -0.41 3.84 22.36
C GLN A 48 -0.65 4.74 21.14
N VAL A 49 0.31 5.60 20.83
CA VAL A 49 0.33 6.38 19.58
C VAL A 49 1.16 5.60 18.57
N SER A 50 0.54 5.21 17.47
CA SER A 50 1.24 4.62 16.32
C SER A 50 2.04 5.67 15.56
N SER A 51 3.12 5.23 14.90
CA SER A 51 3.79 6.02 13.87
C SER A 51 2.99 5.99 12.58
N GLU A 52 3.34 6.87 11.63
CA GLU A 52 2.94 6.66 10.23
C GLU A 52 3.46 5.30 9.75
N LEU A 53 2.67 4.59 8.96
CA LEU A 53 3.01 3.28 8.41
C LEU A 53 2.83 3.27 6.90
N PRO A 54 3.63 2.45 6.17
CA PRO A 54 3.45 2.29 4.75
C PRO A 54 2.06 1.69 4.45
N PRO A 55 1.47 2.03 3.29
CA PRO A 55 0.23 1.42 2.84
C PRO A 55 0.42 -0.09 2.67
N LEU A 56 -0.64 -0.85 2.97
CA LEU A 56 -0.72 -2.26 2.65
C LEU A 56 -0.94 -2.43 1.14
N SER A 57 -0.19 -3.35 0.53
CA SER A 57 -0.35 -3.76 -0.86
C SER A 57 -1.43 -4.83 -0.98
N ALA A 58 -2.39 -4.65 -1.87
CA ALA A 58 -3.40 -5.67 -2.11
C ALA A 58 -2.76 -6.89 -2.79
N ASP A 59 -2.87 -8.08 -2.19
CA ASP A 59 -2.39 -9.34 -2.77
C ASP A 59 -3.56 -10.32 -2.95
N PRO A 60 -3.88 -10.74 -4.19
CA PRO A 60 -5.00 -11.64 -4.45
C PRO A 60 -4.85 -13.01 -3.77
N ARG A 61 -3.63 -13.44 -3.43
CA ARG A 61 -3.39 -14.70 -2.70
C ARG A 61 -3.87 -14.63 -1.24
N LEU A 62 -4.09 -13.43 -0.71
CA LEU A 62 -4.59 -13.19 0.65
C LEU A 62 -6.12 -13.08 0.70
N VAL A 63 -6.81 -13.10 -0.45
CA VAL A 63 -8.29 -13.06 -0.51
C VAL A 63 -8.84 -14.45 -0.21
N LEU A 64 -9.01 -14.74 1.08
CA LEU A 64 -9.46 -16.05 1.57
C LEU A 64 -10.96 -16.09 1.86
N THR A 65 -11.66 -17.11 1.35
CA THR A 65 -13.09 -17.30 1.59
C THR A 65 -13.40 -17.81 3.01
N ALA A 66 -14.62 -17.55 3.49
CA ALA A 66 -15.09 -17.89 4.84
C ALA A 66 -15.08 -19.39 5.25
N PRO A 67 -15.28 -20.40 4.38
CA PRO A 67 -15.30 -21.79 4.82
C PRO A 67 -13.91 -22.34 5.22
N ASN A 68 -12.83 -21.61 4.92
CA ASN A 68 -11.51 -21.90 5.45
C ASN A 68 -11.44 -21.42 6.91
N ILE A 69 -12.10 -22.15 7.82
CA ILE A 69 -11.76 -22.21 9.26
C ILE A 69 -10.65 -23.27 9.42
N GLY A 70 -9.71 -23.29 8.48
CA GLY A 70 -8.53 -24.14 8.50
C GLY A 70 -7.33 -23.33 8.95
N ASP A 71 -6.24 -24.03 9.22
CA ASP A 71 -4.94 -23.46 9.53
C ASP A 71 -4.57 -22.39 8.49
N LEU A 72 -4.47 -21.13 8.92
CA LEU A 72 -4.11 -19.99 8.07
C LEU A 72 -2.77 -20.25 7.36
N GLN A 73 -1.87 -21.01 7.99
CA GLN A 73 -0.63 -21.45 7.38
C GLN A 73 -0.85 -22.38 6.18
N GLN A 74 -1.78 -23.32 6.28
CA GLN A 74 -2.13 -24.20 5.17
C GLN A 74 -2.78 -23.42 4.03
N ALA A 75 -3.64 -22.44 4.35
CA ALA A 75 -4.26 -21.57 3.34
C ALA A 75 -3.21 -20.74 2.57
N MET A 76 -2.23 -20.16 3.28
CA MET A 76 -1.12 -19.43 2.66
C MET A 76 -0.23 -20.33 1.81
N ALA A 77 0.06 -21.55 2.28
CA ALA A 77 0.81 -22.52 1.49
C ALA A 77 0.08 -22.92 0.20
N ALA A 78 -1.23 -23.17 0.29
CA ALA A 78 -2.06 -23.48 -0.88
C ALA A 78 -2.17 -22.32 -1.88
N ALA A 79 -2.20 -21.09 -1.37
CA ALA A 79 -2.20 -19.88 -2.20
C ALA A 79 -0.80 -19.53 -2.77
N GLY A 80 0.24 -20.27 -2.39
CA GLY A 80 1.62 -19.98 -2.81
C GLY A 80 2.14 -18.64 -2.28
N TYR A 81 1.66 -18.19 -1.12
CA TYR A 81 2.13 -16.97 -0.48
C TYR A 81 3.32 -17.31 0.45
N PRO A 82 4.53 -16.80 0.18
CA PRO A 82 5.71 -17.09 1.00
C PRO A 82 5.66 -16.24 2.28
N MET A 83 4.92 -16.68 3.30
CA MET A 83 4.74 -15.89 4.53
C MET A 83 5.90 -16.04 5.53
N LYS A 84 6.29 -14.93 6.15
CA LYS A 84 7.01 -14.88 7.42
C LYS A 84 6.03 -14.81 8.59
N ASN A 85 4.96 -14.02 8.45
CA ASN A 85 3.89 -13.90 9.41
C ASN A 85 2.56 -13.58 8.70
N VAL A 86 1.44 -13.96 9.29
CA VAL A 86 0.09 -13.71 8.75
C VAL A 86 -0.92 -13.65 9.90
N GLN A 87 -1.89 -12.74 9.81
CA GLN A 87 -3.02 -12.65 10.72
C GLN A 87 -4.32 -12.44 9.94
N ALA A 88 -5.44 -12.87 10.52
CA ALA A 88 -6.76 -12.72 9.94
C ALA A 88 -7.73 -12.09 10.94
N ILE A 89 -8.43 -11.05 10.49
CA ILE A 89 -9.57 -10.43 11.18
C ILE A 89 -10.83 -10.95 10.51
N SER A 90 -11.79 -11.45 11.30
CA SER A 90 -13.11 -11.84 10.81
C SER A 90 -14.16 -10.95 11.45
N LEU A 91 -14.99 -10.29 10.65
CA LEU A 91 -16.07 -9.42 11.11
C LEU A 91 -17.42 -9.98 10.64
N SER A 92 -18.39 -9.98 11.54
CA SER A 92 -19.78 -10.32 11.21
C SER A 92 -20.67 -9.12 11.48
N GLY A 93 -21.45 -8.70 10.48
CA GLY A 93 -22.44 -7.63 10.63
C GLY A 93 -22.25 -6.36 9.80
N PRO A 94 -21.02 -5.87 9.53
CA PRO A 94 -20.83 -4.66 8.72
C PRO A 94 -21.46 -4.79 7.33
N ARG A 95 -22.16 -3.73 6.90
CA ARG A 95 -22.93 -3.71 5.64
C ARG A 95 -22.15 -3.14 4.46
N ASP A 96 -21.06 -2.43 4.73
CA ASP A 96 -20.24 -1.69 3.78
C ASP A 96 -18.83 -1.50 4.35
N ALA A 97 -17.93 -0.95 3.53
CA ALA A 97 -16.54 -0.70 3.91
C ALA A 97 -16.42 0.25 5.11
N ALA A 98 -17.28 1.27 5.20
CA ALA A 98 -17.24 2.25 6.29
C ALA A 98 -17.56 1.61 7.65
N ALA A 99 -18.60 0.77 7.71
CA ALA A 99 -18.96 0.02 8.90
C ALA A 99 -17.87 -0.99 9.28
N ALA A 100 -17.22 -1.63 8.30
CA ALA A 100 -16.12 -2.56 8.53
C ALA A 100 -14.89 -1.83 9.10
N MET A 101 -14.53 -0.69 8.52
CA MET A 101 -13.42 0.14 9.02
C MET A 101 -13.65 0.60 10.46
N LYS A 102 -14.88 1.01 10.81
CA LYS A 102 -15.23 1.38 12.18
C LYS A 102 -14.98 0.22 13.17
N ALA A 103 -15.42 -0.99 12.82
CA ALA A 103 -15.17 -2.18 13.63
C ALA A 103 -13.66 -2.50 13.76
N ILE A 104 -12.88 -2.30 12.70
CA ILE A 104 -11.42 -2.44 12.74
C ILE A 104 -10.81 -1.43 13.72
N GLN A 105 -11.19 -0.15 13.66
CA GLN A 105 -10.66 0.88 14.56
C GLN A 105 -10.96 0.59 16.03
N GLU A 106 -12.16 0.09 16.32
CA GLU A 106 -12.61 -0.16 17.69
C GLU A 106 -11.98 -1.41 18.31
N SER A 107 -11.76 -2.47 17.53
CA SER A 107 -11.41 -3.80 18.07
C SER A 107 -10.11 -4.41 17.53
N PHE A 108 -9.62 -3.95 16.38
CA PHE A 108 -8.50 -4.58 15.66
C PHE A 108 -7.43 -3.59 15.22
N CYS A 109 -7.41 -2.38 15.79
CA CYS A 109 -6.44 -1.35 15.42
C CYS A 109 -4.99 -1.82 15.61
N GLN A 110 -4.72 -2.67 16.62
CA GLN A 110 -3.37 -3.19 16.88
C GLN A 110 -2.86 -4.08 15.74
N ILE A 111 -3.76 -4.78 15.04
CA ILE A 111 -3.39 -5.66 13.92
C ILE A 111 -3.11 -4.83 12.68
N VAL A 112 -4.00 -3.89 12.33
CA VAL A 112 -3.82 -3.06 11.13
C VAL A 112 -2.78 -1.96 11.30
N LEU A 113 -2.36 -1.65 12.53
CA LEU A 113 -1.25 -0.73 12.84
C LEU A 113 0.02 -1.48 13.28
N ASP A 114 0.10 -2.79 13.06
CA ASP A 114 1.35 -3.51 13.24
C ASP A 114 2.29 -3.20 12.05
N PRO A 115 3.49 -2.65 12.30
CA PRO A 115 4.43 -2.27 11.24
C PRO A 115 4.98 -3.46 10.45
N GLN A 116 4.86 -4.70 10.97
CA GLN A 116 5.39 -5.86 10.27
C GLN A 116 4.57 -6.26 9.04
N PHE A 117 3.29 -5.87 8.98
CA PHE A 117 2.39 -6.24 7.89
C PHE A 117 2.43 -5.20 6.77
N VAL A 118 2.51 -5.72 5.55
CA VAL A 118 2.72 -4.93 4.33
C VAL A 118 1.84 -5.37 3.17
N ASP A 119 1.25 -6.56 3.25
CA ASP A 119 0.27 -7.05 2.28
C ASP A 119 -1.09 -7.24 2.95
N VAL A 120 -2.16 -7.07 2.17
CA VAL A 120 -3.55 -7.28 2.62
C VAL A 120 -4.38 -8.00 1.57
N GLY A 121 -5.28 -8.87 2.02
CA GLY A 121 -6.39 -9.39 1.24
C GLY A 121 -7.70 -9.17 1.98
N VAL A 122 -8.71 -8.69 1.27
CA VAL A 122 -10.05 -8.50 1.82
C VAL A 122 -11.01 -9.37 1.02
N PHE A 123 -11.78 -10.18 1.73
CA PHE A 123 -12.88 -10.96 1.17
C PHE A 123 -14.17 -10.61 1.89
N ARG A 124 -15.26 -10.46 1.14
CA ARG A 124 -16.60 -10.27 1.69
C ARG A 124 -17.62 -11.21 1.07
N GLN A 125 -18.42 -11.82 1.93
CA GLN A 125 -19.66 -12.52 1.56
C GLN A 125 -20.80 -12.05 2.46
N ASP A 126 -21.80 -11.41 1.86
CA ASP A 126 -22.92 -10.76 2.57
C ASP A 126 -22.45 -9.77 3.64
N ARG A 127 -22.54 -10.15 4.92
CA ARG A 127 -22.10 -9.38 6.10
C ARG A 127 -20.90 -10.01 6.80
N GLN A 128 -20.30 -11.03 6.21
CA GLN A 128 -19.09 -11.68 6.69
C GLN A 128 -17.91 -11.08 5.93
N TRP A 129 -16.99 -10.50 6.68
CA TRP A 129 -15.75 -9.94 6.15
C TRP A 129 -14.57 -10.71 6.71
N ARG A 130 -13.57 -10.92 5.86
CA ARG A 130 -12.28 -11.47 6.24
C ARG A 130 -11.19 -10.55 5.69
N ILE A 131 -10.37 -10.05 6.60
CA ILE A 131 -9.22 -9.20 6.29
C ILE A 131 -7.98 -9.97 6.71
N VAL A 132 -7.14 -10.35 5.75
CA VAL A 132 -5.88 -11.05 6.00
C VAL A 132 -4.75 -10.05 5.80
N VAL A 133 -3.92 -9.87 6.81
CA VAL A 133 -2.70 -9.06 6.73
C VAL A 133 -1.48 -9.96 6.82
N ALA A 134 -0.47 -9.69 6.01
CA ALA A 134 0.68 -10.59 5.90
C ALA A 134 2.00 -9.85 5.75
N ARG A 135 3.06 -10.56 6.19
CA ARG A 135 4.46 -10.22 5.96
C ARG A 135 5.05 -11.31 5.06
N PRO A 136 5.52 -10.96 3.85
CA PRO A 136 6.18 -11.93 3.00
C PRO A 136 7.59 -12.22 3.51
N LEU A 137 8.11 -13.41 3.18
CA LEU A 137 9.53 -13.70 3.22
C LEU A 137 10.19 -12.92 2.09
N LEU A 138 11.15 -12.06 2.46
CA LEU A 138 12.01 -11.38 1.50
C LEU A 138 12.84 -12.44 0.77
N SER A 139 12.39 -12.80 -0.44
CA SER A 139 13.03 -13.82 -1.29
C SER A 139 13.72 -13.22 -2.50
N ALA A 140 13.47 -11.94 -2.79
CA ALA A 140 14.10 -11.22 -3.88
C ALA A 140 15.60 -11.03 -3.61
N ARG A 141 16.44 -11.55 -4.52
CA ARG A 141 17.83 -11.09 -4.67
C ARG A 141 17.81 -9.77 -5.42
N LEU A 142 17.57 -8.70 -4.69
CA LEU A 142 17.69 -7.34 -5.22
C LEU A 142 19.14 -7.09 -5.67
N GLY A 143 19.30 -6.29 -6.73
CA GLY A 143 20.59 -5.80 -7.19
C GLY A 143 21.16 -4.75 -6.23
N ASP A 144 22.21 -4.05 -6.66
CA ASP A 144 22.75 -2.94 -5.88
C ASP A 144 21.69 -1.84 -5.60
N ALA A 145 21.82 -1.15 -4.46
CA ALA A 145 20.84 -0.19 -3.96
C ALA A 145 20.45 0.89 -4.98
N GLN A 146 21.42 1.46 -5.71
CA GLN A 146 21.14 2.49 -6.70
C GLN A 146 20.63 1.92 -8.01
N THR A 147 21.01 0.69 -8.36
CA THR A 147 20.46 -0.01 -9.52
C THR A 147 18.97 -0.27 -9.34
N GLU A 148 18.57 -0.72 -8.15
CA GLU A 148 17.15 -0.84 -7.82
C GLU A 148 16.45 0.52 -7.69
N GLY A 149 17.14 1.55 -7.22
CA GLY A 149 16.67 2.94 -7.25
C GLY A 149 16.34 3.44 -8.66
N GLN A 150 17.14 3.08 -9.67
CA GLN A 150 16.85 3.42 -11.08
C GLN A 150 15.66 2.63 -11.66
N LYS A 151 15.45 1.39 -11.21
CA LYS A 151 14.20 0.66 -11.53
C LYS A 151 13.00 1.37 -10.91
N LEU A 152 13.13 1.87 -9.68
CA LEU A 152 12.10 2.68 -9.04
C LEU A 152 11.81 3.96 -9.82
N LEU A 153 12.83 4.65 -10.32
CA LEU A 153 12.66 5.80 -11.23
C LEU A 153 11.88 5.40 -12.49
N THR A 154 12.17 4.24 -13.07
CA THR A 154 11.49 3.75 -14.28
C THR A 154 10.01 3.51 -14.03
N GLU A 155 9.66 2.80 -12.95
CA GLU A 155 8.28 2.57 -12.53
C GLU A 155 7.55 3.88 -12.21
N LEU A 156 8.21 4.80 -11.49
CA LEU A 156 7.68 6.14 -11.19
C LEU A 156 7.37 6.94 -12.45
N ASN A 157 8.30 6.98 -13.41
CA ASN A 157 8.12 7.71 -14.65
C ASN A 157 7.02 7.08 -15.52
N ALA A 158 6.94 5.74 -15.57
CA ALA A 158 5.82 5.05 -16.21
C ALA A 158 4.49 5.46 -15.55
N ALA A 159 4.46 5.53 -14.22
CA ALA A 159 3.28 5.92 -13.47
C ALA A 159 2.85 7.38 -13.75
N ARG A 160 3.81 8.30 -13.91
CA ARG A 160 3.60 9.73 -14.18
C ARG A 160 3.06 10.04 -15.59
N THR A 161 3.14 9.09 -16.54
CA THR A 161 2.64 9.30 -17.92
C THR A 161 1.12 9.43 -18.05
N ARG A 162 0.36 9.11 -17.00
CA ARG A 162 -1.11 9.09 -17.02
C ARG A 162 -1.67 10.01 -15.93
N PRO A 163 -2.83 10.65 -16.16
CA PRO A 163 -3.57 11.31 -15.09
C PRO A 163 -3.91 10.33 -13.98
N ARG A 164 -3.92 10.80 -12.73
CA ARG A 164 -4.20 9.98 -11.55
C ARG A 164 -5.10 10.71 -10.55
N GLN A 165 -5.92 9.92 -9.87
CA GLN A 165 -6.68 10.37 -8.71
C GLN A 165 -5.93 9.91 -7.45
N CYS A 166 -5.42 10.85 -6.67
CA CYS A 166 -4.70 10.60 -5.42
C CYS A 166 -5.62 10.98 -4.25
N GLY A 167 -6.42 10.01 -3.78
CA GLY A 167 -7.52 10.28 -2.84
C GLY A 167 -8.52 11.29 -3.42
N GLY A 168 -8.75 12.41 -2.73
CA GLY A 168 -9.65 13.47 -3.21
C GLY A 168 -9.08 14.38 -4.31
N GLN A 169 -7.78 14.30 -4.61
CA GLN A 169 -7.10 15.22 -5.52
C GLN A 169 -6.82 14.60 -6.89
N SER A 170 -7.16 15.33 -7.95
CA SER A 170 -6.85 14.93 -9.33
C SER A 170 -5.54 15.55 -9.80
N PHE A 171 -4.70 14.74 -10.44
CA PHE A 171 -3.44 15.15 -11.05
C PHE A 171 -3.45 14.80 -12.55
N ALA A 172 -2.99 15.73 -13.38
CA ALA A 172 -2.68 15.45 -14.78
C ALA A 172 -1.44 14.54 -14.89
N ALA A 173 -1.16 14.05 -16.11
CA ALA A 173 0.14 13.44 -16.38
C ALA A 173 1.26 14.44 -16.08
N ALA A 174 2.36 13.96 -15.50
CA ALA A 174 3.47 14.79 -15.07
C ALA A 174 4.73 14.48 -15.91
N PRO A 175 5.62 15.45 -16.14
CA PRO A 175 6.88 15.22 -16.86
C PRO A 175 7.73 14.13 -16.17
N PRO A 176 8.52 13.34 -16.92
CA PRO A 176 9.42 12.37 -16.32
C PRO A 176 10.47 13.07 -15.44
N LEU A 177 10.85 12.42 -14.36
CA LEU A 177 11.96 12.83 -13.49
C LEU A 177 13.29 12.34 -14.08
N ALA A 178 14.33 13.13 -13.91
CA ALA A 178 15.71 12.75 -14.21
C ALA A 178 16.39 12.14 -12.96
N TRP A 179 17.30 11.20 -13.16
CA TRP A 179 18.08 10.66 -12.06
C TRP A 179 19.08 11.68 -11.53
N ASN A 180 19.16 11.83 -10.21
CA ASN A 180 20.14 12.66 -9.52
C ASN A 180 20.91 11.82 -8.49
N ALA A 181 22.22 11.67 -8.69
CA ALA A 181 23.07 10.83 -7.84
C ALA A 181 23.23 11.38 -6.42
N THR A 182 23.17 12.70 -6.24
CA THR A 182 23.26 13.34 -4.93
C THR A 182 22.03 13.01 -4.07
N LEU A 183 20.83 13.16 -4.65
CA LEU A 183 19.59 12.73 -4.02
C LEU A 183 19.58 11.22 -3.74
N ALA A 184 20.19 10.41 -4.60
CA ALA A 184 20.27 8.96 -4.42
C ALA A 184 21.15 8.60 -3.22
N SER A 185 22.27 9.30 -3.03
CA SER A 185 23.11 9.15 -1.84
C SER A 185 22.35 9.53 -0.55
N ALA A 186 21.56 10.60 -0.58
CA ALA A 186 20.73 11.00 0.56
C ALA A 186 19.65 9.94 0.87
N ALA A 187 18.99 9.42 -0.16
CA ALA A 187 18.00 8.35 -0.03
C ALA A 187 18.61 7.06 0.55
N GLU A 188 19.80 6.68 0.08
CA GLU A 188 20.51 5.49 0.56
C GLU A 188 20.88 5.61 2.04
N GLY A 189 21.39 6.77 2.45
CA GLY A 189 21.66 7.08 3.85
C GLY A 189 20.42 6.93 4.73
N ASN A 190 19.27 7.46 4.28
CA ASN A 190 18.02 7.36 5.03
C ASN A 190 17.51 5.91 5.13
N SER A 191 17.52 5.17 4.02
CA SER A 191 17.12 3.75 4.00
C SER A 191 17.99 2.90 4.94
N ARG A 192 19.32 3.10 4.94
CA ARG A 192 20.24 2.42 5.86
C ARG A 192 19.97 2.80 7.31
N SER A 193 19.67 4.07 7.57
CA SER A 193 19.33 4.56 8.91
C SER A 193 18.07 3.89 9.44
N MET A 194 16.98 3.86 8.66
CA MET A 194 15.73 3.18 9.01
C MET A 194 15.93 1.68 9.25
N ALA A 195 16.69 1.00 8.37
CA ALA A 195 16.98 -0.42 8.49
C ALA A 195 17.76 -0.75 9.77
N ASN A 196 18.90 -0.08 9.99
CA ASN A 196 19.81 -0.40 11.09
C ASN A 196 19.26 -0.02 12.47
N ASN A 197 18.37 0.98 12.53
CA ASN A 197 17.83 1.49 13.79
C ASN A 197 16.35 1.11 14.00
N ASN A 198 15.82 0.21 13.16
CA ASN A 198 14.46 -0.32 13.22
C ASN A 198 13.39 0.77 13.46
N TYR A 199 13.28 1.72 12.54
CA TYR A 199 12.23 2.74 12.56
C TYR A 199 11.76 3.09 11.16
N PHE A 200 10.62 3.79 11.08
CA PHE A 200 10.02 4.27 9.84
C PHE A 200 9.49 5.68 10.06
N ASP A 201 10.24 6.69 9.63
CA ASP A 201 9.89 8.10 9.79
C ASP A 201 10.64 8.94 8.74
N HIS A 202 10.04 10.06 8.35
CA HIS A 202 10.66 11.07 7.49
C HIS A 202 11.78 11.84 8.20
N LYS A 203 11.75 11.91 9.54
CA LYS A 203 12.82 12.46 10.37
C LYS A 203 13.77 11.36 10.81
N ASP A 204 15.07 11.60 10.64
CA ASP A 204 16.07 10.68 11.18
C ASP A 204 16.14 10.77 12.71
N ARG A 205 16.93 9.90 13.34
CA ARG A 205 17.10 9.84 14.80
C ARG A 205 17.72 11.12 15.41
N ASP A 206 18.41 11.91 14.59
CA ASP A 206 18.96 13.21 15.01
C ASP A 206 17.95 14.36 14.74
N GLY A 207 16.75 14.03 14.24
CA GLY A 207 15.68 14.98 13.93
C GLY A 207 15.78 15.63 12.56
N ARG A 208 16.73 15.23 11.71
CA ARG A 208 16.92 15.82 10.38
C ARG A 208 15.77 15.45 9.45
N THR A 209 15.25 16.44 8.76
CA THR A 209 14.20 16.34 7.74
C THR A 209 14.79 15.89 6.38
N PRO A 210 13.94 15.55 5.39
CA PRO A 210 14.41 15.26 4.04
C PRO A 210 15.23 16.40 3.42
N GLY A 211 14.85 17.65 3.67
CA GLY A 211 15.58 18.84 3.21
C GLY A 211 16.98 18.91 3.81
N ASP A 212 17.11 18.74 5.13
CA ASP A 212 18.41 18.74 5.81
C ASP A 212 19.34 17.64 5.24
N ARG A 213 18.78 16.44 4.96
CA ARG A 213 19.55 15.35 4.35
C ARG A 213 19.97 15.65 2.91
N ALA A 214 19.15 16.34 2.13
CA ALA A 214 19.48 16.76 0.78
C ALA A 214 20.60 17.82 0.78
N GLU A 215 20.50 18.84 1.64
CA GLU A 215 21.53 19.87 1.80
C GLU A 215 22.86 19.27 2.27
N LEU A 216 22.84 18.37 3.25
CA LEU A 216 24.05 17.69 3.74
C LEU A 216 24.71 16.81 2.68
N ALA A 217 23.94 16.27 1.74
CA ALA A 217 24.46 15.54 0.59
C ALA A 217 25.03 16.49 -0.49
N GLY A 218 24.79 17.80 -0.41
CA GLY A 218 25.23 18.80 -1.37
C GLY A 218 24.22 19.06 -2.50
N TYR A 219 22.93 18.82 -2.26
CA TYR A 219 21.87 19.16 -3.21
C TYR A 219 21.16 20.43 -2.77
N ASP A 220 21.40 21.53 -3.49
CA ASP A 220 20.61 22.75 -3.37
C ASP A 220 19.23 22.55 -4.00
N PHE A 221 18.17 23.15 -3.45
CA PHE A 221 16.81 22.97 -3.96
C PHE A 221 15.89 24.18 -3.75
N GLN A 222 14.95 24.36 -4.67
CA GLN A 222 13.75 25.19 -4.46
C GLN A 222 12.59 24.37 -3.89
N GLN A 223 12.54 23.08 -4.23
CA GLN A 223 11.55 22.13 -3.72
C GLN A 223 12.18 20.78 -3.45
N ILE A 224 11.75 20.17 -2.35
CA ILE A 224 12.16 18.84 -1.92
C ILE A 224 10.92 18.05 -1.49
N GLY A 225 10.89 16.76 -1.78
CA GLY A 225 9.87 15.82 -1.32
C GLY A 225 10.49 14.46 -1.04
N GLU A 226 9.80 13.66 -0.23
CA GLU A 226 10.24 12.29 0.09
C GLU A 226 9.03 11.35 0.09
N ASN A 227 9.20 10.18 -0.52
CA ASN A 227 8.38 9.02 -0.22
C ASN A 227 9.27 7.93 0.41
N ILE A 228 8.76 7.27 1.44
CA ILE A 228 9.40 6.10 2.07
C ILE A 228 8.48 4.88 1.98
N ALA A 229 9.08 3.69 1.92
CA ALA A 229 8.34 2.42 1.94
C ALA A 229 9.11 1.37 2.73
N ALA A 230 8.43 0.34 3.24
CA ALA A 230 9.05 -0.71 4.02
C ALA A 230 8.35 -2.05 3.82
N GLY A 231 9.14 -3.13 3.71
CA GLY A 231 8.70 -4.51 3.52
C GLY A 231 8.37 -4.93 2.09
N GLN A 232 8.21 -4.00 1.15
CA GLN A 232 8.08 -4.33 -0.27
C GLN A 232 9.44 -4.74 -0.85
N ASP A 233 9.47 -5.87 -1.57
CA ASP A 233 10.70 -6.50 -2.07
C ASP A 233 11.01 -6.20 -3.54
N THR A 234 10.27 -5.28 -4.17
CA THR A 234 10.50 -4.84 -5.56
C THR A 234 10.09 -3.38 -5.76
N ALA A 235 10.75 -2.70 -6.69
CA ALA A 235 10.39 -1.33 -7.10
C ALA A 235 8.93 -1.20 -7.55
N HIS A 236 8.41 -2.19 -8.29
CA HIS A 236 7.02 -2.20 -8.75
C HIS A 236 6.03 -2.17 -7.57
N LYS A 237 6.22 -3.06 -6.57
CA LYS A 237 5.37 -3.07 -5.37
C LYS A 237 5.45 -1.77 -4.56
N VAL A 238 6.64 -1.16 -4.49
CA VAL A 238 6.82 0.14 -3.83
C VAL A 238 5.99 1.22 -4.53
N VAL A 239 6.07 1.32 -5.86
CA VAL A 239 5.30 2.32 -6.63
C VAL A 239 3.80 2.06 -6.54
N GLU A 240 3.33 0.82 -6.71
CA GLU A 240 1.92 0.49 -6.54
C GLU A 240 1.43 0.84 -5.12
N GLY A 241 2.22 0.54 -4.08
CA GLY A 241 1.93 0.94 -2.71
C GLY A 241 1.74 2.46 -2.59
N TRP A 242 2.71 3.25 -3.06
CA TRP A 242 2.62 4.71 -3.04
C TRP A 242 1.42 5.27 -3.82
N LEU A 243 1.05 4.65 -4.93
CA LEU A 243 -0.10 5.06 -5.73
C LEU A 243 -1.44 4.84 -5.01
N THR A 244 -1.53 3.84 -4.13
CA THR A 244 -2.72 3.60 -3.29
C THR A 244 -2.78 4.48 -2.04
N SER A 245 -1.71 5.24 -1.74
CA SER A 245 -1.68 6.18 -0.62
C SER A 245 -1.84 7.61 -1.12
N PRO A 246 -2.90 8.34 -0.72
CA PRO A 246 -3.16 9.69 -1.26
C PRO A 246 -1.98 10.67 -1.15
N GLY A 247 -1.29 10.69 -0.01
CA GLY A 247 -0.13 11.57 0.21
C GLY A 247 1.07 11.21 -0.66
N HIS A 248 1.46 9.93 -0.68
CA HIS A 248 2.56 9.45 -1.51
C HIS A 248 2.27 9.60 -3.01
N CYS A 249 1.03 9.32 -3.43
CA CYS A 249 0.56 9.52 -4.80
C CYS A 249 0.64 11.00 -5.21
N ALA A 250 0.20 11.91 -4.33
CA ALA A 250 0.27 13.34 -4.59
C ALA A 250 1.71 13.85 -4.75
N ASN A 251 2.63 13.39 -3.89
CA ASN A 251 4.06 13.71 -4.00
C ASN A 251 4.66 13.14 -5.31
N LEU A 252 4.36 11.87 -5.61
CA LEU A 252 4.76 11.17 -6.85
C LEU A 252 4.29 11.89 -8.10
N MET A 253 3.08 12.45 -8.11
CA MET A 253 2.47 13.13 -9.25
C MET A 253 2.70 14.65 -9.27
N ASN A 254 3.44 15.21 -8.30
CA ASN A 254 3.69 16.64 -8.24
C ASN A 254 4.47 17.10 -9.50
N PRO A 255 3.90 18.03 -10.31
CA PRO A 255 4.51 18.48 -11.55
C PRO A 255 5.63 19.50 -11.33
N GLN A 256 5.96 19.86 -10.09
CA GLN A 256 7.04 20.78 -9.77
C GLN A 256 8.41 20.08 -9.67
N PHE A 257 8.44 18.79 -9.32
CA PHE A 257 9.67 18.02 -9.29
C PHE A 257 10.23 17.74 -10.68
N ARG A 258 11.56 17.72 -10.77
CA ARG A 258 12.32 17.47 -12.00
C ARG A 258 13.30 16.31 -11.83
N GLU A 259 13.74 16.04 -10.62
CA GLU A 259 14.78 15.08 -10.31
C GLU A 259 14.33 14.08 -9.25
N LEU A 260 14.95 12.90 -9.29
CA LEU A 260 14.76 11.83 -8.33
C LEU A 260 16.09 11.19 -7.98
N GLY A 261 16.30 10.92 -6.70
CA GLY A 261 17.24 9.91 -6.24
C GLY A 261 16.53 8.90 -5.35
N ALA A 262 16.84 7.61 -5.52
CA ALA A 262 16.20 6.57 -4.75
C ALA A 262 17.18 5.44 -4.39
N ALA A 263 16.90 4.75 -3.29
CA ALA A 263 17.69 3.60 -2.87
C ALA A 263 16.89 2.75 -1.89
N TYR A 264 17.41 1.56 -1.60
CA TYR A 264 16.90 0.71 -0.54
C TYR A 264 18.03 0.24 0.39
N ALA A 265 17.64 -0.24 1.56
CA ALA A 265 18.51 -0.98 2.45
C ALA A 265 17.73 -2.11 3.13
N THR A 266 18.45 -3.15 3.55
CA THR A 266 17.86 -4.31 4.24
C THR A 266 18.55 -4.56 5.57
N ASP A 267 17.76 -4.86 6.59
CA ASP A 267 18.23 -5.52 7.81
C ASP A 267 17.21 -6.60 8.20
N PRO A 268 17.52 -7.91 8.02
CA PRO A 268 16.60 -8.99 8.36
C PRO A 268 16.13 -9.02 9.83
N LYS A 269 16.87 -8.35 10.73
CA LYS A 269 16.52 -8.22 12.15
C LYS A 269 15.49 -7.12 12.41
N SER A 270 15.29 -6.21 11.46
CA SER A 270 14.29 -5.17 11.61
C SER A 270 12.87 -5.69 11.36
N ASP A 271 11.90 -4.92 11.82
CA ASP A 271 10.47 -5.26 11.75
C ASP A 271 10.00 -5.37 10.30
N ALA A 272 10.49 -4.51 9.39
CA ALA A 272 10.12 -4.55 7.99
C ALA A 272 11.12 -5.35 7.11
N GLY A 273 12.36 -5.55 7.54
CA GLY A 273 13.40 -6.28 6.79
C GLY A 273 14.02 -5.51 5.61
N ILE A 274 13.24 -4.69 4.91
CA ILE A 274 13.66 -3.85 3.79
C ILE A 274 13.00 -2.46 3.89
N TYR A 275 13.73 -1.42 3.52
CA TYR A 275 13.29 -0.02 3.51
C TYR A 275 13.73 0.65 2.22
N TRP A 276 12.87 1.52 1.69
CA TRP A 276 13.10 2.30 0.49
C TRP A 276 12.91 3.77 0.80
N THR A 277 13.71 4.60 0.15
CA THR A 277 13.57 6.05 0.15
C THR A 277 13.64 6.54 -1.29
N ALA A 278 12.72 7.44 -1.65
CA ALA A 278 12.75 8.21 -2.88
C ALA A 278 12.72 9.70 -2.54
N MET A 279 13.78 10.40 -2.89
CA MET A 279 13.94 11.84 -2.73
C MET A 279 13.63 12.53 -4.06
N PHE A 280 12.68 13.45 -4.04
CA PHE A 280 12.23 14.24 -5.19
C PHE A 280 12.77 15.66 -5.07
N GLY A 281 13.28 16.22 -6.16
CA GLY A 281 13.90 17.54 -6.13
C GLY A 281 13.56 18.41 -7.34
N ALA A 282 13.67 19.72 -7.14
CA ALA A 282 13.79 20.71 -8.21
C ALA A 282 14.71 21.87 -7.76
N GLN A 283 15.59 22.30 -8.67
CA GLN A 283 16.53 23.41 -8.52
C GLN A 283 16.01 24.70 -9.15
#